data_AF-A0A833EGA2-F1
#
_entry.id   AF-A0A833EGA2-F1
#
_cell.length_a   1.000
_cell.length_b   1.000
_cell.length_c   1.000
_cell.angle_alpha   90.00
_cell.angle_beta   90.00
_cell.angle_gamma   90.00
#
_symmetry.space_group_name_H-M   'P 1'
#
loop_
_entity.id
_entity.type
_entity.pdbx_description
1 polymer ?
#
loop_
_entity_poly.entity_id
_entity_poly.type
_entity_poly.pdbx_seq_one_letter_code
_entity_poly.pdbx_strand_id
1 'polypeptide(L)'
;MKLPSKVRKALNEFVEACKEKFGKNLVSVVLFGSRVKGYTREDSDFDVLVVVKNLPDVKERFLLGYKVLFGQKNWKNYLEYVKKWVEVLNPVYIEGGRQWNIKSLIKSWQKSFY
;
A
#
# COMPACT_ATOMS: atom_id res chain seq x y z
N MET A 1 24.34 -7.13 -0.74
CA MET A 1 23.90 -7.06 0.68
C MET A 1 23.03 -8.28 0.99
N LYS A 2 23.29 -9.01 2.09
CA LYS A 2 22.39 -10.10 2.52
C LYS A 2 21.24 -9.49 3.33
N LEU A 3 20.01 -9.60 2.84
CA LEU A 3 18.81 -9.23 3.60
C LEU A 3 18.67 -10.13 4.84
N PRO A 4 18.29 -9.59 6.01
CA PRO A 4 17.93 -10.40 7.18
C PRO A 4 16.87 -11.44 6.83
N SER A 5 16.94 -12.62 7.46
CA SER A 5 16.05 -13.76 7.15
C SER A 5 14.56 -13.41 7.31
N LYS A 6 14.20 -12.69 8.38
CA LYS A 6 12.83 -12.22 8.64
C LYS A 6 12.33 -11.28 7.54
N VAL A 7 13.17 -10.34 7.11
CA VAL A 7 12.85 -9.39 6.03
C VAL A 7 12.63 -10.14 4.72
N ARG A 8 13.53 -11.05 4.36
CA ARG A 8 13.40 -11.87 3.15
C ARG A 8 12.10 -12.66 3.16
N LYS A 9 11.75 -13.25 4.31
CA LYS A 9 10.48 -13.98 4.47
C LYS A 9 9.28 -13.06 4.23
N ALA A 10 9.24 -11.90 4.88
CA ALA A 10 8.15 -10.93 4.72
C ALA A 10 8.01 -10.43 3.27
N LEU A 11 9.13 -10.13 2.59
CA LEU A 11 9.10 -9.71 1.18
C LEU A 11 8.60 -10.83 0.27
N ASN A 12 8.98 -12.08 0.53
CA ASN A 12 8.47 -13.22 -0.24
C ASN A 12 6.97 -13.41 -0.02
N GLU A 13 6.50 -13.37 1.23
CA GLU A 13 5.06 -13.45 1.55
C GLU A 13 4.27 -12.33 0.87
N PHE A 14 4.81 -11.11 0.84
CA PHE A 14 4.21 -9.97 0.14
C PHE A 14 4.13 -10.20 -1.38
N VAL A 15 5.20 -10.72 -1.99
CA VAL A 15 5.23 -11.03 -3.43
C VAL A 15 4.21 -12.12 -3.77
N GLU A 16 4.11 -13.17 -2.96
CA GLU A 16 3.10 -14.22 -3.17
C GLU A 16 1.67 -13.68 -3.03
N ALA A 17 1.40 -12.83 -2.03
CA ALA A 17 0.10 -12.17 -1.88
C ALA A 17 -0.24 -11.30 -3.11
N CYS A 18 0.75 -10.61 -3.69
CA CYS A 18 0.57 -9.85 -4.92
C CYS A 18 0.26 -10.76 -6.11
N LYS A 19 0.96 -11.89 -6.26
CA LYS A 19 0.69 -12.88 -7.32
C LYS A 19 -0.71 -13.48 -7.21
N GLU A 20 -1.10 -13.90 -6.00
CA GLU A 20 -2.43 -14.45 -5.73
C GLU A 20 -3.53 -13.42 -6.05
N LYS A 21 -3.33 -12.16 -5.64
CA LYS A 21 -4.33 -11.11 -5.80
C LYS A 21 -4.47 -10.62 -7.24
N PHE A 22 -3.36 -10.48 -7.96
CA PHE A 22 -3.33 -9.80 -9.27
C PHE A 22 -3.15 -10.76 -10.46
N GLY A 23 -2.65 -11.98 -10.23
CA GLY A 23 -2.47 -13.00 -11.27
C GLY A 23 -1.75 -12.46 -12.51
N LYS A 24 -2.34 -12.70 -13.69
CA LYS A 24 -1.81 -12.26 -14.99
C LYS A 24 -1.69 -10.74 -15.17
N ASN A 25 -2.33 -9.96 -14.31
CA ASN A 25 -2.26 -8.50 -14.36
C ASN A 25 -1.04 -7.96 -13.61
N LEU A 26 -0.40 -8.74 -12.73
CA LEU A 26 0.84 -8.33 -12.09
C LEU A 26 1.96 -8.24 -13.14
N VAL A 27 2.55 -7.06 -13.28
CA VAL A 27 3.67 -6.82 -14.21
C VAL A 27 4.99 -7.02 -13.47
N SER A 28 5.14 -6.39 -12.31
CA SER A 28 6.37 -6.47 -11.53
C SER A 28 6.17 -6.05 -10.07
N VAL A 29 7.02 -6.61 -9.20
CA VAL A 29 7.25 -6.12 -7.83
C VAL A 29 8.73 -5.75 -7.74
N VAL A 30 9.03 -4.50 -7.42
CA VAL A 30 10.39 -3.97 -7.41
C VAL A 30 10.72 -3.46 -6.02
N LEU A 31 11.76 -4.02 -5.39
CA LEU A 31 12.34 -3.46 -4.17
C LEU A 31 13.29 -2.33 -4.54
N PHE A 32 13.12 -1.15 -3.96
CA PHE A 32 13.96 0.01 -4.21
C PHE A 32 14.31 0.74 -2.90
N GLY A 33 14.81 1.96 -3.00
CA GLY A 33 15.07 2.80 -1.83
C GLY A 33 16.45 2.60 -1.18
N SER A 34 16.62 3.19 0.00
CA SER A 34 17.90 3.33 0.69
C SER A 34 18.50 1.98 1.12
N ARG A 35 17.65 0.99 1.43
CA ARG A 35 18.03 -0.41 1.77
C ARG A 35 18.69 -1.16 0.61
N VAL A 36 18.38 -0.79 -0.63
CA VAL A 36 18.98 -1.41 -1.83
C VAL A 36 20.23 -0.66 -2.28
N LYS A 37 20.27 0.66 -2.06
CA LYS A 37 21.36 1.55 -2.51
C LYS A 37 22.59 1.57 -1.60
N GLY A 38 22.57 0.91 -0.43
CA GLY A 38 23.74 0.75 0.43
C GLY A 38 24.04 1.92 1.39
N TYR A 39 23.16 2.92 1.49
CA TYR A 39 23.31 4.09 2.39
C TYR A 39 22.56 3.90 3.74
N THR A 40 22.52 2.66 4.24
CA THR A 40 21.49 2.24 5.19
C THR A 40 21.80 2.63 6.64
N ARG A 41 20.83 3.27 7.33
CA ARG A 41 20.73 3.27 8.80
C ARG A 41 19.85 2.09 9.24
N GLU A 42 20.12 1.50 10.41
CA GLU A 42 19.43 0.28 10.87
C GLU A 42 17.89 0.39 10.93
N ASP A 43 17.38 1.61 11.08
CA ASP A 43 15.97 2.00 11.19
C ASP A 43 15.26 2.24 9.84
N SER A 44 15.97 2.16 8.71
CA SER A 44 15.38 2.52 7.41
C SER A 44 14.29 1.52 6.96
N ASP A 45 13.17 2.02 6.46
CA ASP A 45 12.09 1.20 5.90
C ASP A 45 12.50 0.50 4.58
N PHE A 46 11.68 -0.44 4.11
CA PHE A 46 11.82 -1.10 2.81
C PHE A 46 10.77 -0.56 1.82
N ASP A 47 11.24 0.02 0.72
CA ASP A 47 10.38 0.59 -0.31
C ASP A 47 10.08 -0.43 -1.42
N VAL A 48 8.80 -0.68 -1.70
CA VAL A 48 8.35 -1.63 -2.74
C VAL A 48 7.40 -0.95 -3.73
N LEU A 49 7.68 -1.09 -5.03
CA LEU A 49 6.82 -0.65 -6.12
C LEU A 49 6.12 -1.86 -6.73
N VAL A 50 4.79 -1.83 -6.77
CA VAL A 50 3.98 -2.87 -7.42
C VAL A 50 3.33 -2.28 -8.67
N VAL A 51 3.63 -2.88 -9.83
CA VAL A 51 3.08 -2.47 -11.13
C VAL A 51 2.07 -3.51 -11.58
N VAL A 52 0.82 -3.08 -11.81
CA VAL A 52 -0.30 -3.95 -12.16
C VAL A 52 -1.08 -3.34 -13.32
N LYS A 53 -1.44 -4.16 -14.31
CA LYS A 53 -2.31 -3.76 -15.43
C LYS A 53 -3.74 -3.58 -14.94
N ASN A 54 -4.45 -2.61 -15.52
CA ASN A 54 -5.87 -2.40 -15.28
C ASN A 54 -6.21 -2.29 -13.78
N LEU A 55 -5.36 -1.59 -13.02
CA LEU A 55 -5.68 -1.31 -11.63
C LEU A 55 -7.04 -0.62 -11.57
N PRO A 56 -7.90 -1.03 -10.61
CA PRO A 56 -9.26 -0.50 -10.49
C PRO A 56 -9.22 1.01 -10.18
N ASP A 57 -10.35 1.69 -9.99
CA ASP A 57 -10.28 3.13 -9.73
C ASP A 57 -9.49 3.48 -8.44
N VAL A 58 -9.19 4.75 -8.24
CA VAL A 58 -8.43 5.23 -7.06
C VAL A 58 -9.05 4.78 -5.73
N LYS A 59 -10.38 4.63 -5.67
CA LYS A 59 -11.05 4.20 -4.44
C LYS A 59 -10.69 2.77 -4.10
N GLU A 60 -10.81 1.90 -5.08
CA GLU A 60 -10.44 0.50 -4.92
C GLU A 60 -8.94 0.34 -4.73
N ARG A 61 -8.08 1.08 -5.45
CA ARG A 61 -6.61 1.03 -5.29
C ARG A 61 -6.14 1.34 -3.88
N PHE A 62 -6.71 2.39 -3.27
CA PHE A 62 -6.33 2.79 -1.92
C PHE A 62 -6.66 1.66 -0.93
N LEU A 63 -7.89 1.14 -0.98
CA LEU A 63 -8.33 0.01 -0.14
C LEU A 63 -7.55 -1.29 -0.42
N LEU A 64 -7.18 -1.52 -1.68
CA LEU A 64 -6.44 -2.68 -2.14
C LEU A 64 -5.01 -2.69 -1.60
N GLY A 65 -4.30 -1.57 -1.65
CA GLY A 65 -2.96 -1.44 -1.05
C GLY A 65 -2.97 -1.80 0.43
N TYR A 66 -3.98 -1.32 1.17
CA TYR A 66 -4.11 -1.62 2.59
C TYR A 66 -4.50 -3.07 2.89
N LYS A 67 -5.39 -3.67 2.10
CA LYS A 67 -5.75 -5.08 2.25
C LYS A 67 -4.55 -5.99 2.02
N VAL A 68 -3.70 -5.66 1.03
CA VAL A 68 -2.47 -6.39 0.74
C VAL A 68 -1.43 -6.21 1.86
N LEU A 69 -1.29 -5.00 2.41
CA LEU A 69 -0.29 -4.72 3.46
C LEU A 69 -0.66 -5.24 4.85
N PHE A 70 -1.94 -5.16 5.25
CA PHE A 70 -2.36 -5.36 6.64
C PHE A 70 -3.33 -6.53 6.86
N GLY A 71 -3.85 -7.13 5.78
CA GLY A 71 -4.85 -8.20 5.86
C GLY A 71 -6.19 -7.76 6.46
N GLN A 72 -7.20 -8.65 6.45
CA GLN A 72 -8.54 -8.30 6.93
C GLN A 72 -8.62 -8.09 8.45
N LYS A 73 -7.78 -8.78 9.23
CA LYS A 73 -7.90 -8.86 10.69
C LYS A 73 -7.47 -7.56 11.40
N ASN A 74 -6.59 -6.78 10.78
CA ASN A 74 -6.05 -5.54 11.36
C ASN A 74 -6.68 -4.26 10.77
N TRP A 75 -7.68 -4.40 9.90
CA TRP A 75 -8.21 -3.29 9.10
C TRP A 75 -8.83 -2.18 9.96
N LYS A 76 -9.59 -2.53 11.01
CA LYS A 76 -10.29 -1.56 11.86
C LYS A 76 -9.30 -0.65 12.61
N ASN A 77 -8.31 -1.25 13.25
CA ASN A 77 -7.32 -0.51 14.04
C ASN A 77 -6.48 0.41 13.15
N TYR A 78 -6.13 -0.06 11.95
CA TYR A 78 -5.37 0.74 11.00
C TYR A 78 -6.20 1.90 10.43
N LEU A 79 -7.47 1.67 10.11
CA LEU A 79 -8.36 2.76 9.69
C LEU A 79 -8.47 3.86 10.74
N GLU A 80 -8.58 3.52 12.02
CA GLU A 80 -8.62 4.51 13.09
C GLU A 80 -7.33 5.34 13.15
N TYR A 81 -6.18 4.68 12.96
CA TYR A 81 -4.89 5.36 12.89
C TYR A 81 -4.81 6.32 11.69
N VAL A 82 -5.13 5.84 10.47
CA VAL A 82 -5.10 6.65 9.25
C VAL A 82 -6.10 7.79 9.31
N LYS A 83 -7.27 7.59 9.93
CA LYS A 83 -8.28 8.64 10.09
C LYS A 83 -7.72 9.86 10.80
N LYS A 84 -6.94 9.68 11.88
CA LYS A 84 -6.31 10.80 12.60
C LYS A 84 -5.38 11.58 11.67
N TRP A 85 -4.56 10.89 10.89
CA TRP A 85 -3.63 11.52 9.95
C TRP A 85 -4.33 12.20 8.78
N VAL A 86 -5.36 11.58 8.21
CA VAL A 86 -6.12 12.14 7.09
C VAL A 86 -6.91 13.38 7.51
N GLU A 87 -7.44 13.41 8.74
CA GLU A 87 -8.10 14.59 9.29
C GLU A 87 -7.13 15.78 9.43
N VAL A 88 -5.88 15.52 9.84
CA VAL A 88 -4.85 16.55 10.04
C VAL A 88 -4.22 16.99 8.72
N LEU A 89 -3.78 16.04 7.90
CA LEU A 89 -3.01 16.32 6.68
C LEU A 89 -3.88 16.72 5.49
N ASN A 90 -5.17 16.38 5.52
CA ASN A 90 -6.12 16.58 4.42
C ASN A 90 -5.53 16.25 3.03
N PRO A 91 -4.96 15.03 2.84
CA PRO A 91 -4.14 14.76 1.67
C PRO A 91 -4.97 14.71 0.39
N VAL A 92 -4.29 15.09 -0.68
CA VAL A 92 -4.82 15.12 -2.04
C VAL A 92 -4.04 14.11 -2.87
N TYR A 93 -4.75 13.18 -3.50
CA TYR A 93 -4.19 12.26 -4.47
C TYR A 93 -4.43 12.79 -5.89
N ILE A 94 -3.40 12.77 -6.73
CA ILE A 94 -3.46 13.25 -8.12
C ILE A 94 -2.97 12.14 -9.03
N GLU A 95 -3.78 11.79 -10.02
CA GLU A 95 -3.44 10.79 -11.05
C GLU A 95 -4.16 11.13 -12.36
N GLY A 96 -3.43 11.09 -13.48
CA GLY A 96 -4.01 11.29 -14.81
C GLY A 96 -4.76 12.63 -14.98
N GLY A 97 -4.27 13.69 -14.32
CA GLY A 97 -4.90 15.03 -14.34
C GLY A 97 -6.16 15.16 -13.49
N ARG A 98 -6.54 14.11 -12.75
CA ARG A 98 -7.66 14.13 -11.81
C ARG A 98 -7.15 14.25 -10.38
N GLN A 99 -7.97 14.84 -9.54
CA GLN A 99 -7.65 15.10 -8.14
C GLN A 99 -8.72 14.50 -7.23
N TRP A 100 -8.28 13.82 -6.17
CA TRP A 100 -9.14 13.27 -5.14
C TRP A 100 -8.72 13.77 -3.76
N ASN A 101 -9.68 14.34 -3.03
CA ASN A 101 -9.51 14.59 -1.61
C ASN A 101 -9.73 13.28 -0.83
N ILE A 102 -8.68 12.79 -0.16
CA ILE A 102 -8.71 11.49 0.52
C ILE A 102 -9.70 11.48 1.69
N LYS A 103 -9.84 12.60 2.40
CA LYS A 103 -10.80 12.73 3.50
C LYS A 103 -12.24 12.53 3.02
N SER A 104 -12.62 13.14 1.91
CA SER A 104 -13.94 12.95 1.28
C SER A 104 -14.15 11.52 0.77
N LEU A 105 -13.10 10.90 0.22
CA LEU A 105 -13.16 9.50 -0.22
C LEU A 105 -13.46 8.55 0.95
N ILE A 106 -12.72 8.67 2.05
CA ILE A 106 -12.92 7.81 3.25
C ILE A 106 -14.33 7.99 3.83
N LYS A 107 -14.84 9.22 3.93
CA LYS A 107 -16.22 9.48 4.39
C LYS A 107 -17.26 8.80 3.49
N SER A 108 -17.03 8.78 2.17
CA SER A 108 -17.94 8.11 1.24
C SER A 108 -17.95 6.59 1.42
N TRP A 109 -16.81 5.97 1.73
CA TRP A 109 -16.72 4.52 1.92
C TRP A 109 -17.44 4.04 3.18
N GLN A 110 -17.41 4.83 4.26
CA GLN A 110 -18.09 4.46 5.51
C GLN A 110 -19.60 4.31 5.34
N LYS A 111 -20.22 5.07 4.43
CA LYS A 111 -21.64 4.94 4.10
C LYS A 111 -21.97 3.68 3.30
N SER A 112 -20.98 2.99 2.72
CA SER A 112 -21.17 1.77 1.93
C SER A 112 -21.00 0.49 2.75
N PHE A 113 -20.56 0.58 4.02
CA PHE A 113 -20.35 -0.56 4.91
C PHE A 113 -21.44 -0.67 6.02
N TYR A 114 -22.41 0.23 6.03
CA TYR A 114 -23.61 0.25 6.87
C TYR A 114 -24.85 0.31 5.98
#